data_AF-A0A7W0MVD8-F1
#
_entry.id   AF-A0A7W0MVD8-F1
#
_cell.length_a   1.000
_cell.length_b   1.000
_cell.length_c   1.000
_cell.angle_alpha   90.00
_cell.angle_beta   90.00
_cell.angle_gamma   90.00
#
_symmetry.space_group_name_H-M   'P 1'
#
loop_
_entity.id
_entity.type
_entity.pdbx_description
1 polymer ?
#
loop_
_entity_poly.entity_id
_entity_poly.type
_entity_poly.pdbx_seq_one_letter_code
_entity_poly.pdbx_strand_id
1 'polypeptide(L)' 'MPDRSRRISLEVDEEEGPLHGRLAEAGGPVREFDGWLGLLTVLGRLLDHPSDPGDGPPSSSTPHH' A
#
# COMPACT_ATOMS: atom_id res chain seq x y z
N MET A 1 -2.19 -11.55 18.69
CA MET A 1 -1.63 -10.58 17.74
C MET A 1 -2.53 -10.59 16.52
N PRO A 2 -3.20 -9.49 16.15
CA PRO A 2 -4.00 -9.48 14.93
C PRO A 2 -3.09 -9.72 13.73
N ASP A 3 -3.57 -10.53 12.80
CA ASP A 3 -2.86 -10.89 11.58
C ASP A 3 -2.78 -9.63 10.69
N ARG A 4 -1.62 -8.96 10.70
CA ARG A 4 -1.35 -7.79 9.85
C ARG A 4 -0.91 -8.21 8.44
N SER A 5 -1.41 -9.33 7.93
CA SER A 5 -1.07 -9.77 6.58
C SER A 5 -1.67 -8.80 5.57
N ARG A 6 -0.82 -8.11 4.84
CA ARG A 6 -1.22 -7.30 3.68
C ARG A 6 -1.42 -8.21 2.49
N ARG A 7 -2.60 -8.13 1.86
CA ARG A 7 -2.84 -8.78 0.58
C ARG A 7 -2.57 -7.76 -0.52
N ILE A 8 -1.60 -8.10 -1.37
CA ILE A 8 -1.19 -7.30 -2.53
C ILE A 8 -1.54 -8.12 -3.78
N SER A 9 -2.22 -7.47 -4.72
CA SER A 9 -2.46 -7.99 -6.06
C SER A 9 -1.49 -7.37 -7.04
N LEU A 10 -0.89 -8.20 -7.89
CA LEU A 10 0.03 -7.82 -8.95
C LEU A 10 -0.51 -8.38 -10.27
N GLU A 11 -0.78 -7.48 -11.21
CA GLU A 11 -1.13 -7.82 -12.60
C GLU A 11 0.03 -7.38 -13.50
N VAL A 12 0.49 -8.28 -14.37
CA VAL A 12 1.60 -8.04 -15.29
C VAL A 12 1.11 -8.26 -16.69
N ASP A 13 1.37 -7.30 -17.56
CA ASP A 13 1.20 -7.42 -19.00
C ASP A 13 2.53 -7.85 -19.62
N GLU A 14 2.52 -8.99 -20.30
CA GLU A 14 3.71 -9.63 -20.91
C GLU A 14 3.72 -9.53 -22.45
N GLU A 15 2.90 -8.65 -23.06
CA GLU A 15 3.03 -8.38 -24.50
C GLU A 15 4.41 -7.79 -24.83
N GLU A 16 5.04 -8.28 -25.92
CA GLU A 16 6.43 -7.98 -26.30
C GLU A 16 6.77 -6.49 -26.19
N GLY A 17 7.40 -6.11 -25.08
CA GLY A 17 7.57 -4.72 -24.69
C GLY A 17 8.15 -4.58 -23.29
N PRO A 18 8.37 -3.34 -22.82
CA PRO A 18 8.78 -3.12 -21.43
C PRO A 18 7.68 -3.62 -20.47
N LEU A 19 8.10 -4.31 -19.40
CA LEU A 19 7.20 -4.83 -18.35
C LEU A 19 6.21 -3.75 -17.91
N HIS A 20 4.93 -3.92 -18.19
CA HIS A 20 3.88 -3.01 -17.70
C HIS A 20 2.97 -3.77 -16.75
N GLY A 21 2.36 -3.06 -15.80
CA GLY A 21 1.43 -3.73 -14.91
C GLY A 21 0.84 -2.84 -13.84
N ARG A 22 0.09 -3.48 -12.94
CA ARG A 22 -0.68 -2.84 -11.87
C ARG A 22 -0.41 -3.51 -10.53
N LEU A 23 -0.30 -2.70 -9.49
CA LEU A 23 -0.15 -3.13 -8.11
C LEU A 23 -1.27 -2.52 -7.25
N ALA A 24 -1.92 -3.32 -6.42
CA ALA A 24 -2.94 -2.83 -5.49
C ALA A 24 -2.85 -3.54 -4.13
N GLU A 25 -3.04 -2.80 -3.05
CA GLU A 25 -3.34 -3.37 -1.73
C GLU A 25 -4.85 -3.59 -1.59
N ALA A 26 -5.26 -4.62 -0.85
CA ALA A 26 -6.68 -4.87 -0.59
C ALA A 26 -7.37 -3.64 0.03
N GLY A 27 -8.35 -3.06 -0.68
CA GLY A 27 -9.04 -1.83 -0.27
C GLY A 27 -8.25 -0.53 -0.49
N GLY A 28 -7.06 -0.63 -1.09
CA GLY A 28 -6.20 0.50 -1.43
C GLY A 28 -6.29 0.94 -2.89
N PRO A 29 -5.63 2.04 -3.25
CA PRO A 29 -5.58 2.52 -4.63
C PRO A 29 -4.75 1.59 -5.52
N VAL A 30 -5.22 1.41 -6.76
CA VAL A 30 -4.47 0.74 -7.82
C VAL A 30 -3.36 1.67 -8.33
N ARG A 31 -2.17 1.14 -8.54
CA ARG A 31 -0.99 1.88 -9.00
C ARG A 31 -0.38 1.17 -10.21
N GLU A 32 -0.22 1.89 -11.30
CA GLU A 32 0.41 1.38 -12.53
C GLU A 32 1.93 1.53 -12.44
N PHE A 33 2.66 0.64 -13.11
CA PHE A 33 4.11 0.70 -13.21
C PHE A 33 4.60 0.35 -14.62
N ASP A 34 5.75 0.92 -14.96
CA ASP A 34 6.50 0.65 -16.17
C ASP A 34 7.92 0.21 -15.82
N GLY A 35 8.32 -0.94 -16.36
CA GLY A 35 9.60 -1.60 -16.10
C GLY A 35 9.77 -2.11 -14.66
N TRP A 36 10.88 -2.82 -14.46
CA TRP A 36 11.28 -3.32 -13.14
C TRP A 36 11.49 -2.18 -12.12
N LEU A 37 12.01 -1.04 -12.56
CA LEU A 37 12.23 0.11 -11.68
C LEU A 37 10.90 0.74 -11.22
N GLY A 38 9.91 0.82 -12.11
CA GLY A 38 8.56 1.27 -11.75
C GLY A 38 7.94 0.36 -10.70
N LEU A 39 8.01 -0.96 -10.92
CA LEU A 39 7.49 -1.96 -9.98
C LEU A 39 8.11 -1.79 -8.58
N LEU A 40 9.44 -1.70 -8.49
CA LEU A 40 10.14 -1.53 -7.21
C LEU A 40 9.78 -0.22 -6.52
N THR A 41 9.61 0.86 -7.28
CA THR A 41 9.21 2.17 -6.75
C THR A 41 7.80 2.12 -6.16
N VAL A 42 6.87 1.48 -6.87
CA VAL A 42 5.48 1.35 -6.42
C VAL A 42 5.39 0.43 -5.19
N LEU A 43 6.13 -0.68 -5.18
CA LEU A 43 6.23 -1.59 -4.03
C LEU A 43 6.82 -0.90 -2.81
N GLY A 44 7.93 -0.17 -2.96
CA GLY A 44 8.56 0.57 -1.87
C GLY A 44 7.58 1.53 -1.21
N ARG A 45 6.86 2.33 -2.00
CA ARG A 45 5.82 3.24 -1.49
C ARG A 45 4.66 2.52 -0.81
N LEU A 46 4.31 1.31 -1.24
CA LEU A 46 3.24 0.52 -0.63
C LEU A 46 3.67 -0.04 0.74
N LEU A 47 4.94 -0.43 0.86
CA LEU A 47 5.51 -0.99 2.09
C LEU A 47 5.89 0.11 3.10
N ASP A 48 6.33 1.27 2.64
CA ASP A 48 6.73 2.43 3.46
C ASP A 48 5.55 3.15 4.11
N HIS A 49 4.32 2.93 3.67
CA HIS A 49 3.14 3.30 4.45
C HIS A 49 2.92 2.20 5.49
N PRO A 50 3.33 2.33 6.77
CA PRO A 50 2.76 1.50 7.80
C PRO A 50 1.26 1.75 7.79
N SER A 51 0.47 0.67 7.90
CA SER A 51 -0.97 0.77 8.06
C SER A 51 -1.11 1.45 9.39
N ASP A 52 -1.35 2.75 9.39
CA ASP A 52 -1.44 3.53 10.61
C ASP A 52 -2.58 2.93 11.44
N PRO A 53 -2.29 2.22 12.55
CA PRO A 53 -3.35 1.70 13.40
C PRO A 53 -3.85 2.81 14.36
N GLY A 54 -3.50 4.08 14.08
CA GLY A 54 -3.53 5.20 15.01
C GLY A 54 -4.65 6.23 14.82
N ASP A 55 -5.75 5.92 14.11
CA ASP A 55 -7.01 6.65 14.34
C ASP A 55 -7.64 6.23 15.68
N GLY A 56 -6.88 6.42 16.77
CA GLY A 56 -7.46 6.57 18.08
C GLY A 56 -8.19 7.91 18.11
N PRO A 57 -9.45 7.98 18.60
CA PRO A 57 -10.10 9.27 18.76
C PRO A 57 -9.22 10.16 19.64
N PRO A 58 -9.18 11.48 19.41
CA PRO A 58 -8.39 12.37 20.25
C PRO A 58 -8.85 12.16 21.69
N SER A 59 -7.97 11.62 22.55
CA SER A 59 -8.18 11.54 23.98
C SER A 59 -8.54 12.93 24.45
N SER A 60 -9.84 13.13 24.66
CA SER A 60 -10.39 14.34 25.21
C SER A 60 -10.04 14.30 26.69
N SER A 61 -8.84 14.80 27.01
CA SER A 61 -8.43 15.06 28.37
C SER A 61 -9.39 16.09 28.95
N THR A 62 -10.45 15.61 29.60
CA THR A 62 -11.30 16.42 30.46
C THR A 62 -10.44 17.05 31.56
N PRO A 63 -10.48 18.39 31.72
CA PRO A 63 -9.73 19.06 32.77
C PRO A 63 -10.36 18.71 34.13
N HIS A 64 -9.51 18.35 35.09
CA HIS A 64 -9.86 18.21 36.50
C HIS A 64 -10.30 19.59 37.02
N HIS A 65 -11.46 19.64 37.68
CA HIS A 65 -11.89 20.73 38.56
C HIS A 65 -12.33 20.13 39.90
#